data_AF-A0A842ZXC6-F1
#
_entry.id   AF-A0A842ZXC6-F1
#
_cell.length_a   1.000
_cell.length_b   1.000
_cell.length_c   1.000
_cell.angle_alpha   90.00
_cell.angle_beta   90.00
_cell.angle_gamma   90.00
#
_symmetry.space_group_name_H-M   'P 1'
#
loop_
_entity.id
_entity.type
_entity.pdbx_description
1 polymer ?
#
loop_
_entity_poly.entity_id
_entity_poly.type
_entity_poly.pdbx_seq_one_letter_code
_entity_poly.pdbx_strand_id
1 'polypeptide(L)'
;MKDFPYKNTISPKAKTLIVIASLIFIGIVVGFIFSTIGFNSIKDALQQSGYQATDAQERRFSLLYTASMIINCVDIVLLIGILWIYIDSYRKTKSSFMLGLTFFIGVLFTRSIVTLITVHSLFTEYVRAIPILTKALGMGGGFGSLSFFLNVFEIIAISILLYLSME
;
A
#
# COMPACT_ATOMS: atom_id res chain seq x y z
N MET A 1 -16.04 26.23 -42.86
CA MET A 1 -15.28 25.00 -42.58
C MET A 1 -16.08 24.20 -41.57
N LYS A 2 -16.39 22.94 -41.91
CA LYS A 2 -16.99 21.95 -40.99
C LYS A 2 -15.92 21.45 -40.00
N ASP A 3 -16.39 20.85 -38.91
CA ASP A 3 -15.70 19.82 -38.07
C ASP A 3 -14.67 20.34 -37.04
N PHE A 4 -14.70 20.11 -35.71
CA PHE A 4 -15.50 19.30 -34.76
C PHE A 4 -15.36 19.95 -33.35
N PRO A 5 -16.38 19.98 -32.47
CA PRO A 5 -16.13 19.90 -31.05
C PRO A 5 -16.10 18.41 -30.69
N TYR A 6 -14.92 17.77 -30.75
CA TYR A 6 -14.74 16.47 -30.10
C TYR A 6 -14.74 16.73 -28.58
N LYS A 7 -15.92 16.97 -28.03
CA LYS A 7 -16.17 16.95 -26.59
C LYS A 7 -15.96 15.50 -26.19
N ASN A 8 -14.72 15.18 -25.81
CA ASN A 8 -14.32 13.86 -25.36
C ASN A 8 -15.03 13.60 -24.03
N THR A 9 -16.32 13.25 -24.09
CA THR A 9 -17.13 12.89 -22.94
C THR A 9 -16.71 11.49 -22.54
N ILE A 10 -15.56 11.40 -21.88
CA ILE A 10 -15.10 10.17 -21.23
C ILE A 10 -16.27 9.66 -20.40
N SER A 11 -16.66 8.40 -20.62
CA SER A 11 -17.77 7.80 -19.88
C SER A 11 -17.47 7.83 -18.38
N PRO A 12 -18.48 7.95 -17.50
CA PRO A 12 -18.26 7.96 -16.05
C PRO A 12 -17.41 6.78 -15.59
N LYS A 13 -17.68 5.60 -16.16
CA LYS A 13 -16.92 4.35 -15.91
C LYS A 13 -15.46 4.47 -16.31
N ALA A 14 -15.16 5.04 -17.48
CA ALA A 14 -13.78 5.25 -17.93
C ALA A 14 -13.05 6.28 -17.04
N LYS A 15 -13.75 7.32 -16.59
CA LYS A 15 -13.17 8.31 -15.66
C LYS A 15 -12.76 7.66 -14.34
N THR A 16 -13.61 6.80 -13.79
CA THR A 16 -13.34 6.06 -12.56
C THR A 16 -12.15 5.11 -12.70
N LEU A 17 -12.08 4.37 -13.82
CA LEU A 17 -10.94 3.50 -14.11
C LEU A 17 -9.62 4.29 -14.23
N ILE A 18 -9.65 5.47 -14.87
CA ILE A 18 -8.49 6.35 -14.96
C ILE A 18 -8.04 6.81 -13.57
N VAL A 19 -8.97 7.16 -12.68
CA VAL A 19 -8.66 7.56 -11.30
C VAL A 19 -8.00 6.40 -10.54
N ILE A 20 -8.58 5.20 -10.58
CA ILE A 20 -8.01 4.01 -9.92
C ILE A 20 -6.60 3.72 -10.46
N ALA A 21 -6.43 3.70 -11.78
CA ALA A 21 -5.15 3.46 -12.42
C ALA A 21 -4.11 4.53 -12.01
N SER A 22 -4.52 5.79 -11.94
CA SER A 22 -3.64 6.89 -11.51
C SER A 22 -3.21 6.77 -10.05
N LEU A 23 -4.13 6.39 -9.15
CA LEU A 23 -3.83 6.18 -7.73
C LEU A 23 -2.88 5.00 -7.52
N ILE A 24 -3.10 3.88 -8.23
CA ILE A 24 -2.19 2.73 -8.21
C ILE A 24 -0.80 3.15 -8.70
N PHE A 25 -0.72 3.88 -9.81
CA PHE A 25 0.55 4.34 -10.34
C PHE A 25 1.30 5.24 -9.34
N ILE A 26 0.61 6.19 -8.71
CA ILE A 26 1.18 7.05 -7.66
C ILE A 26 1.69 6.19 -6.50
N GLY A 27 0.89 5.23 -6.03
CA GLY A 27 1.27 4.32 -4.95
C GLY A 27 2.52 3.51 -5.25
N ILE A 28 2.67 3.02 -6.50
CA ILE A 28 3.87 2.29 -6.94
C ILE A 28 5.10 3.19 -6.90
N VAL A 29 5.00 4.41 -7.46
CA VAL A 29 6.13 5.36 -7.49
C VAL A 29 6.56 5.72 -6.06
N VAL A 30 5.58 6.06 -5.20
CA VAL A 30 5.83 6.38 -3.79
C VAL A 30 6.46 5.20 -3.06
N GLY A 31 5.92 3.99 -3.25
CA GLY A 31 6.45 2.77 -2.64
C GLY A 31 7.87 2.44 -3.07
N PHE A 32 8.22 2.69 -4.33
CA PHE A 32 9.58 2.49 -4.82
C PHE A 32 10.58 3.47 -4.18
N ILE A 33 10.19 4.73 -4.02
CA ILE A 33 10.98 5.76 -3.33
C ILE A 33 11.21 5.36 -1.87
N PHE A 34 10.13 5.02 -1.14
CA PHE A 34 10.23 4.61 0.26
C PHE A 34 11.03 3.32 0.44
N SER A 35 10.89 2.35 -0.47
CA SER A 35 11.69 1.13 -0.43
C SER A 35 13.19 1.42 -0.56
N THR A 36 13.55 2.27 -1.52
CA THR A 36 14.96 2.62 -1.76
C THR A 36 15.58 3.30 -0.55
N ILE A 37 14.88 4.27 0.03
CA ILE A 37 15.34 4.99 1.24
C ILE A 37 15.40 4.02 2.43
N GLY A 38 14.33 3.25 2.65
CA GLY A 38 14.24 2.33 3.78
C GLY A 38 15.29 1.21 3.73
N PHE A 39 15.56 0.67 2.53
CA PHE A 39 16.54 -0.40 2.35
C PHE A 39 17.97 0.09 2.62
N ASN A 40 18.32 1.31 2.19
CA ASN A 40 19.62 1.90 2.50
C ASN A 40 19.79 2.07 4.01
N SER A 41 18.77 2.58 4.72
CA SER A 41 18.81 2.70 6.19
C SER A 41 18.98 1.35 6.88
N ILE A 42 18.33 0.29 6.38
CA ILE A 42 18.51 -1.07 6.91
C ILE A 42 19.94 -1.55 6.65
N LYS A 43 20.49 -1.33 5.45
CA LYS A 43 21.87 -1.71 5.10
C LYS A 43 22.92 -1.00 5.95
N ASP A 44 22.73 0.27 6.25
CA ASP A 44 23.63 1.02 7.12
C ASP A 44 23.59 0.49 8.56
N ALA A 45 22.38 0.20 9.08
CA ALA A 45 22.21 -0.39 10.40
C ALA A 45 22.84 -1.80 10.52
N LEU A 46 22.84 -2.56 9.42
CA LEU A 46 23.47 -3.88 9.31
C LEU A 46 24.98 -3.85 9.34
N GLN A 47 25.57 -2.92 8.59
CA GLN A 47 27.02 -2.77 8.59
C GLN A 47 27.53 -2.35 9.97
N GLN A 48 26.77 -1.52 10.68
CA GLN A 48 27.08 -1.13 12.07
C GLN A 48 26.97 -2.29 13.06
N SER A 49 26.13 -3.30 12.81
CA SER A 49 26.00 -4.48 13.67
C SER A 49 27.03 -5.58 13.38
N GLY A 50 27.87 -5.41 12.34
CA GLY A 50 28.89 -6.38 11.94
C GLY A 50 28.33 -7.63 11.25
N TYR A 51 27.06 -7.63 10.86
CA TYR A 51 26.43 -8.75 10.17
C TYR A 51 26.77 -8.73 8.67
N GLN A 52 27.40 -9.80 8.19
CA GLN A 52 27.62 -10.01 6.75
C GLN A 52 26.55 -10.94 6.21
N ALA A 53 25.62 -10.39 5.44
CA ALA A 53 24.66 -11.17 4.67
C ALA A 53 25.32 -11.73 3.40
N THR A 54 24.99 -12.95 3.02
CA THR A 54 25.37 -13.50 1.71
C THR A 54 24.62 -12.76 0.60
N ASP A 55 25.26 -12.51 -0.55
CA ASP A 55 24.68 -11.81 -1.71
C ASP A 55 23.30 -12.36 -2.14
N ALA A 56 23.12 -13.67 -2.09
CA ALA A 56 21.87 -14.34 -2.44
C ALA A 56 20.74 -14.03 -1.44
N GLN A 57 21.06 -13.86 -0.16
CA GLN A 57 20.10 -13.52 0.88
C GLN A 57 19.74 -12.03 0.82
N GLU A 58 20.72 -11.15 0.58
CA GLU A 58 20.50 -9.71 0.41
C GLU A 58 19.55 -9.43 -0.78
N ARG A 59 19.76 -10.09 -1.93
CA ARG A 59 18.87 -9.94 -3.09
C ARG A 59 17.44 -10.38 -2.82
N ARG A 60 17.25 -11.55 -2.19
CA ARG A 60 15.90 -12.05 -1.85
C ARG A 60 15.20 -11.12 -0.86
N PHE A 61 15.92 -10.65 0.14
CA PHE A 61 15.41 -9.75 1.15
C PHE A 61 15.02 -8.39 0.57
N SER A 62 15.87 -7.82 -0.30
CA SER A 62 15.61 -6.57 -1.00
C SER A 62 14.34 -6.64 -1.87
N LEU A 63 14.17 -7.74 -2.61
CA LEU A 63 12.99 -7.94 -3.46
C LEU A 63 11.71 -8.06 -2.64
N LEU A 64 11.72 -8.86 -1.56
CA LEU A 64 10.55 -9.02 -0.70
C LEU A 64 10.20 -7.72 0.02
N TYR A 65 11.20 -7.02 0.56
CA TYR A 65 11.00 -5.71 1.18
C TYR A 65 10.38 -4.71 0.21
N THR A 66 10.94 -4.63 -1.00
CA THR A 66 10.45 -3.71 -2.04
C THR A 66 9.02 -4.03 -2.45
N ALA A 67 8.70 -5.30 -2.67
CA ALA A 67 7.34 -5.71 -3.01
C ALA A 67 6.34 -5.38 -1.90
N SER A 68 6.68 -5.68 -0.64
CA SER A 68 5.85 -5.37 0.52
C SER A 68 5.63 -3.86 0.70
N MET A 69 6.68 -3.05 0.50
CA MET A 69 6.58 -1.59 0.58
C MET A 69 5.70 -1.02 -0.53
N ILE A 70 5.87 -1.49 -1.76
CA ILE A 70 5.04 -1.06 -2.89
C ILE A 70 3.57 -1.36 -2.64
N ILE A 71 3.24 -2.58 -2.22
CA ILE A 71 1.86 -2.99 -1.98
C ILE A 71 1.23 -2.17 -0.85
N ASN A 72 1.93 -2.02 0.28
CA ASN A 72 1.46 -1.17 1.38
C ASN A 72 1.23 0.29 0.93
N CYS A 73 2.13 0.85 0.13
CA CYS A 73 1.97 2.22 -0.38
C CYS A 73 0.80 2.35 -1.35
N VAL A 74 0.59 1.38 -2.24
CA VAL A 74 -0.59 1.35 -3.14
C VAL A 74 -1.88 1.31 -2.33
N ASP A 75 -1.93 0.45 -1.32
CA ASP A 75 -3.07 0.33 -0.43
C ASP A 75 -3.39 1.65 0.30
N ILE A 76 -2.38 2.27 0.92
CA ILE A 76 -2.51 3.57 1.59
C ILE A 76 -3.02 4.65 0.63
N VAL A 77 -2.47 4.73 -0.58
CA VAL A 77 -2.88 5.75 -1.57
C VAL A 77 -4.31 5.53 -2.04
N LEU A 78 -4.73 4.27 -2.24
CA LEU A 78 -6.12 3.94 -2.57
C LEU A 78 -7.08 4.29 -1.42
N LEU A 79 -6.69 3.99 -0.17
CA LEU A 79 -7.45 4.36 1.02
C LEU A 79 -7.62 5.87 1.16
N ILE A 80 -6.57 6.66 0.88
CA ILE A 80 -6.67 8.12 0.85
C ILE A 80 -7.67 8.58 -0.21
N GLY A 81 -7.57 8.01 -1.42
CA GLY A 81 -8.46 8.33 -2.53
C GLY A 81 -9.93 8.08 -2.19
N ILE A 82 -10.24 6.92 -1.61
CA ILE A 82 -11.62 6.58 -1.27
C ILE A 82 -12.14 7.33 -0.04
N LEU A 83 -11.29 7.57 0.97
CA LEU A 83 -11.63 8.45 2.11
C LEU A 83 -12.06 9.82 1.62
N TRP A 84 -11.31 10.40 0.69
CA TRP A 84 -11.64 11.70 0.12
C TRP A 84 -13.02 11.70 -0.54
N ILE A 85 -13.32 10.69 -1.36
CA ILE A 85 -14.61 10.55 -2.05
C ILE A 85 -15.75 10.41 -1.03
N TYR A 86 -15.59 9.56 -0.01
CA TYR A 86 -16.64 9.35 0.97
C TYR A 86 -16.87 10.53 1.90
N ILE A 87 -15.82 11.26 2.27
CA ILE A 87 -15.95 12.51 3.01
C ILE A 87 -16.73 13.54 2.18
N ASP A 88 -16.41 13.70 0.89
CA ASP A 88 -17.13 14.63 0.01
C ASP A 88 -18.61 14.22 -0.17
N SER A 89 -18.87 12.94 -0.42
CA SER A 89 -20.22 12.41 -0.55
C SER A 89 -21.02 12.50 0.75
N TYR A 90 -20.39 12.33 1.92
CA TYR A 90 -21.02 12.54 3.22
C TYR A 90 -21.42 14.02 3.41
N ARG A 91 -20.55 14.97 3.04
CA ARG A 91 -20.88 16.41 3.14
C ARG A 91 -22.10 16.80 2.30
N LYS A 92 -22.30 16.15 1.16
CA LYS A 92 -23.42 16.40 0.24
C LYS A 92 -24.71 15.71 0.69
N THR A 93 -24.64 14.43 1.07
CA THR A 93 -25.82 13.63 1.39
C THR A 93 -26.24 13.68 2.86
N LYS A 94 -25.31 14.03 3.76
CA LYS A 94 -25.44 13.96 5.23
C LYS A 94 -25.94 12.59 5.74
N SER A 95 -25.71 11.52 4.98
CA SER A 95 -26.19 10.18 5.31
C SER A 95 -25.34 9.54 6.40
N SER A 96 -25.98 9.04 7.46
CA SER A 96 -25.33 8.28 8.53
C SER A 96 -24.62 7.02 8.03
N PHE A 97 -25.09 6.42 6.92
CA PHE A 97 -24.43 5.28 6.28
C PHE A 97 -23.05 5.67 5.73
N MET A 98 -22.96 6.79 5.01
CA MET A 98 -21.70 7.28 4.45
C MET A 98 -20.68 7.65 5.53
N LEU A 99 -21.16 8.15 6.68
CA LEU A 99 -20.32 8.40 7.85
C LEU A 99 -19.75 7.10 8.40
N GLY A 100 -20.59 6.09 8.63
CA GLY A 100 -20.13 4.78 9.12
C GLY A 100 -19.07 4.16 8.19
N LEU A 101 -19.29 4.27 6.88
CA LEU A 101 -18.36 3.75 5.89
C LEU A 101 -17.05 4.55 5.85
N THR A 102 -17.11 5.87 6.02
CA THR A 102 -15.91 6.72 6.20
C THR A 102 -15.09 6.30 7.42
N PHE A 103 -15.75 6.04 8.57
CA PHE A 103 -15.07 5.55 9.77
C PHE A 103 -14.43 4.17 9.54
N PHE A 104 -15.14 3.25 8.87
CA PHE A 104 -14.61 1.93 8.55
C PHE A 104 -13.33 2.03 7.70
N ILE A 105 -13.35 2.83 6.62
CA ILE A 105 -12.16 3.06 5.82
C ILE A 105 -11.06 3.77 6.63
N GLY A 106 -11.41 4.68 7.54
CA GLY A 106 -10.44 5.34 8.44
C GLY A 106 -9.70 4.35 9.35
N VAL A 107 -10.39 3.32 9.83
CA VAL A 107 -9.76 2.24 10.61
C VAL A 107 -8.80 1.42 9.73
N LEU A 108 -9.20 1.05 8.51
CA LEU A 108 -8.32 0.36 7.56
C LEU A 108 -7.08 1.20 7.23
N PHE A 109 -7.26 2.49 6.99
CA PHE A 109 -6.16 3.43 6.75
C PHE A 109 -5.17 3.48 7.92
N THR A 110 -5.68 3.54 9.16
CA THR A 110 -4.83 3.53 10.35
C THR A 110 -4.06 2.21 10.45
N ARG A 111 -4.70 1.07 10.19
CA ARG A 111 -4.05 -0.24 10.13
C ARG A 111 -2.94 -0.28 9.08
N SER A 112 -3.16 0.25 7.88
CA SER A 112 -2.15 0.25 6.81
C SER A 112 -0.95 1.14 7.14
N ILE A 113 -1.15 2.29 7.80
CA ILE A 113 -0.05 3.11 8.33
C ILE A 113 0.74 2.32 9.38
N VAL A 114 0.07 1.71 10.35
CA VAL A 114 0.74 0.90 11.39
C VAL A 114 1.52 -0.24 10.75
N THR A 115 0.97 -0.87 9.72
CA THR A 115 1.64 -1.95 8.97
C THR A 115 2.90 -1.44 8.27
N LEU A 116 2.85 -0.25 7.65
CA LEU A 116 4.02 0.36 7.00
C LEU A 116 5.16 0.60 8.00
N ILE A 117 4.85 1.17 9.17
CA ILE A 117 5.83 1.41 10.25
C ILE A 117 6.37 0.08 10.77
N THR A 118 5.49 -0.89 10.98
CA THR A 118 5.84 -2.22 11.49
C THR A 118 6.74 -2.97 10.50
N VAL A 119 6.50 -2.89 9.19
CA VAL A 119 7.39 -3.50 8.19
C VAL A 119 8.79 -2.90 8.27
N HIS A 120 8.93 -1.58 8.43
CA HIS A 120 10.24 -0.98 8.60
C HIS A 120 10.92 -1.46 9.91
N SER A 121 10.20 -1.39 11.03
CA SER A 121 10.70 -1.79 12.35
C SER A 121 11.10 -3.27 12.41
N LEU A 122 10.23 -4.15 11.90
CA LEU A 122 10.47 -5.59 11.87
C LEU A 122 11.69 -5.91 11.02
N PHE A 123 11.88 -5.23 9.88
CA PHE A 123 13.05 -5.44 9.04
C PHE A 123 14.36 -4.95 9.70
N THR A 124 14.34 -3.85 10.46
CA THR A 124 15.50 -3.41 11.26
C THR A 124 15.79 -4.33 12.45
N GLU A 125 14.78 -4.84 13.14
CA GLU A 125 14.96 -5.77 14.26
C GLU A 125 15.33 -7.18 13.79
N TYR A 126 14.85 -7.61 12.60
CA TYR A 126 15.10 -8.93 12.01
C TYR A 126 16.58 -9.26 11.88
N VAL A 127 17.41 -8.24 11.71
CA VAL A 127 18.85 -8.44 11.50
C VAL A 127 19.71 -8.05 12.69
N ARG A 128 19.11 -7.45 13.72
CA ARG A 128 19.76 -7.29 15.02
C ARG A 128 19.60 -8.56 15.89
N ALA A 129 18.50 -9.29 15.72
CA ALA A 129 18.20 -10.49 16.49
C ALA A 129 18.33 -11.77 15.63
N ILE A 130 19.52 -12.37 15.64
CA ILE A 130 19.85 -13.81 15.57
C ILE A 130 18.91 -14.73 14.72
N PRO A 131 19.45 -15.59 13.82
CA PRO A 131 18.71 -16.48 12.91
C PRO A 131 17.77 -17.55 13.54
N ILE A 132 17.53 -17.51 14.85
CA ILE A 132 16.65 -18.42 15.59
C ILE A 132 15.23 -17.84 15.71
N LEU A 133 15.09 -16.50 15.82
CA LEU A 133 13.77 -15.86 15.87
C LEU A 133 13.06 -15.85 14.50
N THR A 134 13.81 -15.99 13.42
CA THR A 134 13.27 -16.06 12.05
C THR A 134 12.34 -17.26 11.84
N LYS A 135 12.59 -18.37 12.57
CA LYS A 135 11.69 -19.53 12.61
C LYS A 135 10.53 -19.36 13.59
N ALA A 136 10.76 -18.73 14.75
CA ALA A 136 9.76 -18.64 15.82
C ALA A 136 8.68 -17.56 15.57
N LEU A 137 9.03 -16.48 14.86
CA LEU A 137 8.13 -15.36 14.54
C LEU A 137 7.50 -15.47 13.13
N GLY A 138 7.52 -16.66 12.53
CA GLY A 138 6.62 -16.99 11.41
C GLY A 138 6.96 -16.35 10.06
N MET A 139 8.09 -15.67 9.89
CA MET A 139 8.58 -15.18 8.60
C MET A 139 9.59 -16.14 7.93
N GLY A 140 9.64 -17.40 8.39
CA GLY A 140 10.10 -18.54 7.59
C GLY A 140 9.01 -19.16 6.70
N GLY A 141 7.74 -18.73 6.78
CA GLY A 141 6.71 -19.29 5.90
C GLY A 141 5.22 -18.95 6.12
N GLY A 142 4.83 -18.14 7.11
CA GLY A 142 3.40 -17.97 7.45
C GLY A 142 2.88 -16.53 7.55
N PHE A 143 3.55 -15.64 8.28
CA PHE A 143 2.96 -14.35 8.66
C PHE A 143 3.20 -13.22 7.64
N GLY A 144 4.40 -13.14 7.06
CA GLY A 144 4.70 -12.16 6.02
C GLY A 144 3.93 -12.43 4.72
N SER A 145 3.75 -13.70 4.37
CA SER A 145 2.94 -14.13 3.23
C SER A 145 1.45 -13.83 3.45
N LEU A 146 0.89 -14.15 4.63
CA LEU A 146 -0.50 -13.81 4.94
C LEU A 146 -0.77 -12.31 4.88
N SER A 147 0.10 -11.47 5.45
CA SER A 147 -0.09 -10.01 5.37
C SER A 147 -0.03 -9.51 3.93
N PHE A 148 0.87 -10.06 3.11
CA PHE A 148 0.93 -9.75 1.68
C PHE A 148 -0.38 -10.11 0.97
N PHE A 149 -0.92 -11.31 1.18
CA PHE A 149 -2.17 -11.75 0.57
C PHE A 149 -3.36 -10.89 1.04
N LEU A 150 -3.46 -10.58 2.33
CA LEU A 150 -4.51 -9.73 2.88
C LEU A 150 -4.50 -8.34 2.25
N ASN A 151 -3.32 -7.74 2.06
CA ASN A 151 -3.21 -6.43 1.43
C ASN A 151 -3.59 -6.46 -0.06
N VAL A 152 -3.31 -7.56 -0.78
CA VAL A 152 -3.76 -7.71 -2.17
C VAL A 152 -5.29 -7.79 -2.24
N PHE A 153 -5.93 -8.58 -1.36
CA PHE A 153 -7.39 -8.63 -1.28
C PHE A 153 -7.99 -7.27 -0.90
N GLU A 154 -7.34 -6.54 -0.01
CA GLU A 154 -7.75 -5.19 0.40
C GLU A 154 -7.67 -4.20 -0.77
N ILE A 155 -6.57 -4.17 -1.53
CA ILE A 155 -6.44 -3.37 -2.75
C ILE A 155 -7.56 -3.67 -3.75
N ILE A 156 -7.89 -4.95 -3.95
CA ILE A 156 -8.99 -5.36 -4.83
C ILE A 156 -10.32 -4.84 -4.29
N ALA A 157 -10.59 -5.04 -2.99
CA ALA A 157 -11.83 -4.60 -2.35
C ALA A 157 -11.98 -3.06 -2.43
N ILE A 158 -10.93 -2.31 -2.14
CA ILE A 158 -10.94 -0.84 -2.22
C ILE A 158 -11.11 -0.40 -3.67
N SER A 159 -10.45 -1.05 -4.64
CA SER A 159 -10.64 -0.72 -6.06
C SER A 159 -12.09 -0.90 -6.50
N ILE A 160 -12.75 -1.97 -6.06
CA ILE A 160 -14.17 -2.22 -6.31
C ILE A 160 -15.04 -1.16 -5.62
N LEU A 161 -14.77 -0.85 -4.35
CA LEU A 161 -15.51 0.17 -3.61
C LEU A 161 -15.37 1.56 -4.25
N LEU A 162 -14.16 1.92 -4.69
CA LEU A 162 -13.88 3.18 -5.37
C LEU A 162 -14.63 3.22 -6.71
N TYR A 163 -14.68 2.09 -7.43
CA TYR A 163 -15.48 1.96 -8.63
C TYR A 163 -16.97 2.24 -8.38
N LEU A 164 -17.56 1.57 -7.38
CA LEU A 164 -18.98 1.72 -7.02
C LEU A 164 -19.32 3.10 -6.46
N SER A 165 -18.37 3.79 -5.84
CA SER A 165 -18.60 5.10 -5.21
C SER A 165 -18.64 6.26 -6.19
N MET A 166 -18.19 6.03 -7.43
CA MET A 166 -18.17 7.02 -8.51
C MET A 166 -19.19 6.74 -9.61
N GLU A 167 -19.96 5.65 -9.49
CA GLU A 167 -21.15 5.37 -10.31
C GLU A 167 -22.36 6.16 -9.77
#